data_AF-A0A352X7M2-F1
#
_entry.id   AF-A0A352X7M2-F1
#
_cell.length_a   1.000
_cell.length_b   1.000
_cell.length_c   1.000
_cell.angle_alpha   90.00
_cell.angle_beta   90.00
_cell.angle_gamma   90.00
#
_symmetry.space_group_name_H-M   'P 1'
#
loop_
_entity.id
_entity.type
_entity.pdbx_description
1 polymer ?
#
loop_
_entity_poly.entity_id
_entity_poly.type
_entity_poly.pdbx_seq_one_letter_code
_entity_poly.pdbx_strand_id
1 'polypeptide(L)'
;MSWRTRFSEAWPFSEGLAVVAVFENNKSSYGYIDSQGNIAIPPKFDEPSSFRGGLAEVRIRDSKNIDRYTNWGYIDKTGKFVCNLFD
;
A
#
# COMPACT_ATOMS: atom_id res chain seq x y z
N MET A 1 21.46 21.65 2.60
CA MET A 1 21.06 20.24 2.47
C MET A 1 19.60 20.12 2.83
N SER A 2 18.76 19.66 1.90
CA SER A 2 17.36 19.33 2.18
C SER A 2 17.27 17.81 2.39
N TRP A 3 16.84 17.39 3.58
CA TRP A 3 16.56 15.98 3.84
C TRP A 3 15.20 15.65 3.21
N ARG A 4 15.18 14.77 2.21
CA ARG A 4 13.94 14.18 1.71
C ARG A 4 13.77 12.82 2.36
N THR A 5 12.82 12.71 3.27
CA THR A 5 12.43 11.41 3.82
C THR A 5 11.80 10.59 2.71
N ARG A 6 12.24 9.34 2.55
CA ARG A 6 11.70 8.43 1.52
C ARG A 6 10.27 7.98 1.84
N PHE A 7 9.93 7.87 3.11
CA PHE A 7 8.62 7.44 3.60
C PHE A 7 8.15 8.37 4.73
N SER A 8 6.87 8.75 4.74
CA SER A 8 6.28 9.59 5.79
C SER A 8 5.77 8.78 6.98
N GLU A 9 5.59 7.47 6.80
CA GLU A 9 5.07 6.54 7.80
C GLU A 9 5.58 5.13 7.50
N ALA A 10 5.73 4.31 8.54
CA ALA A 10 6.01 2.88 8.41
C ALA A 10 5.27 2.10 9.52
N TRP A 11 4.69 0.96 9.18
CA TRP A 11 4.05 0.04 10.12
C TRP A 11 4.99 -1.10 10.52
N PRO A 12 4.69 -1.87 11.58
CA PRO A 12 5.43 -3.09 11.88
C PRO A 12 5.46 -4.08 10.72
N PHE A 13 6.57 -4.81 10.60
CA PHE A 13 6.66 -5.92 9.66
C PHE A 13 5.67 -7.03 10.01
N SER A 14 5.02 -7.57 8.99
CA SER A 14 4.24 -8.79 9.06
C SER A 14 4.60 -9.67 7.88
N GLU A 15 4.94 -10.93 8.16
CA GLU A 15 5.38 -11.92 7.18
C GLU A 15 6.46 -11.46 6.18
N GLY A 16 7.39 -10.61 6.66
CA GLY A 16 8.53 -10.11 5.90
C GLY A 16 8.28 -8.79 5.16
N LEU A 17 7.08 -8.22 5.22
CA LEU A 17 6.73 -6.96 4.58
C LEU A 17 6.17 -5.94 5.59
N ALA A 18 6.50 -4.67 5.41
CA ALA A 18 5.92 -3.57 6.19
C ALA A 18 5.23 -2.57 5.26
N VAL A 19 4.08 -2.04 5.69
CA VAL A 19 3.42 -0.93 5.01
C VAL A 19 4.24 0.33 5.19
N VAL A 20 4.39 1.11 4.12
CA VAL A 20 4.99 2.45 4.15
C VAL A 20 4.14 3.45 3.41
N ALA A 21 4.12 4.70 3.88
CA ALA A 21 3.46 5.81 3.21
C ALA A 21 4.48 6.67 2.45
N VAL A 22 4.07 7.14 1.27
CA VAL A 22 4.74 8.22 0.53
C VAL A 22 3.75 9.38 0.41
N PHE A 23 4.20 10.57 0.82
CA PHE A 23 3.42 11.79 0.74
C PHE A 23 3.92 12.67 -0.42
N GLU A 24 3.09 12.78 -1.46
CA GLU A 24 3.38 13.57 -2.65
C GLU A 24 2.11 14.29 -3.12
N ASN A 25 2.23 15.51 -3.63
CA ASN A 25 1.10 16.30 -4.16
C ASN A 25 -0.09 16.42 -3.19
N ASN A 26 0.20 16.61 -1.90
CA ASN A 26 -0.80 16.67 -0.82
C ASN A 26 -1.64 15.40 -0.65
N LYS A 27 -1.13 14.24 -1.09
CA LYS A 27 -1.78 12.94 -0.95
C LYS A 27 -0.80 11.88 -0.42
N SER A 28 -1.28 11.06 0.51
CA SER A 28 -0.57 9.84 0.92
C SER A 28 -0.95 8.67 0.02
N SER A 29 0.03 7.90 -0.39
CA SER A 29 -0.16 6.59 -1.00
C SER A 29 0.69 5.57 -0.25
N TYR A 30 0.20 4.35 -0.19
CA TYR A 30 0.83 3.30 0.58
C TYR A 30 1.30 2.16 -0.30
N GLY A 31 2.46 1.63 0.06
CA GLY A 31 3.10 0.47 -0.55
C GLY A 31 3.70 -0.43 0.52
N TYR A 32 4.56 -1.35 0.10
CA TYR A 32 5.21 -2.31 1.01
C TYR A 32 6.71 -2.36 0.78
N ILE A 33 7.46 -2.44 1.87
CA ILE A 33 8.90 -2.66 1.86
C ILE A 33 9.27 -4.00 2.47
N ASP A 34 10.42 -4.54 2.06
CA ASP A 34 11.06 -5.67 2.74
C ASP A 34 11.83 -5.22 3.99
N SER A 35 12.37 -6.20 4.74
CA SER A 35 13.16 -5.94 5.96
C SER A 35 14.49 -5.22 5.70
N GLN A 36 14.91 -5.09 4.45
CA GLN A 36 16.10 -4.34 4.05
C GLN A 36 15.74 -2.89 3.64
N GLY A 37 14.45 -2.54 3.64
CA GLY A 37 13.95 -1.24 3.21
C GLY A 37 13.81 -1.08 1.69
N ASN A 38 13.88 -2.16 0.92
CA ASN A 38 13.61 -2.12 -0.52
C ASN A 38 12.09 -2.09 -0.75
N ILE A 39 11.65 -1.38 -1.79
CA ILE A 39 10.23 -1.39 -2.17
C ILE A 39 9.91 -2.75 -2.80
N ALA A 40 9.08 -3.54 -2.10
CA ALA A 40 8.55 -4.80 -2.61
C ALA A 40 7.30 -4.58 -3.45
N ILE A 41 6.41 -3.68 -2.99
CA ILE A 41 5.20 -3.29 -3.72
C ILE A 41 5.15 -1.76 -3.76
N PRO A 42 5.16 -1.13 -4.96
CA PRO A 42 5.14 0.32 -5.09
C PRO A 42 3.93 0.97 -4.41
N PRO A 43 4.08 2.18 -3.85
CA PRO A 43 2.97 2.93 -3.30
C PRO A 43 1.90 3.21 -4.35
N LYS A 44 0.70 2.66 -4.15
CA LYS A 44 -0.44 2.82 -5.06
C LYS A 44 -1.80 2.62 -4.37
N PHE A 45 -1.80 2.23 -3.10
CA PHE A 45 -3.00 1.96 -2.34
C PHE A 45 -3.35 3.16 -1.47
N ASP A 46 -4.64 3.38 -1.23
CA ASP A 46 -5.11 4.40 -0.30
C ASP A 46 -5.25 3.82 1.11
N GLU A 47 -5.68 2.56 1.22
CA GLU A 47 -5.87 1.87 2.51
C GLU A 47 -5.37 0.42 2.41
N PRO A 48 -4.13 0.14 2.83
CA PRO A 48 -3.63 -1.23 2.95
C PRO A 48 -3.84 -1.82 4.35
N SER A 49 -3.68 -3.13 4.46
CA SER A 49 -3.51 -3.86 5.72
C SER A 49 -2.16 -4.58 5.76
N SER A 50 -1.73 -5.01 6.94
CA SER A 50 -0.57 -5.91 7.09
C SER A 50 -0.86 -7.28 6.47
N PHE A 51 0.17 -7.90 5.88
CA PHE A 51 0.06 -9.26 5.37
C PHE A 51 -0.28 -10.26 6.48
N ARG A 52 -1.25 -11.15 6.21
CA ARG A 52 -1.61 -12.28 7.06
C ARG A 52 -2.15 -13.42 6.19
N GLY A 53 -1.62 -14.63 6.38
CA GLY A 53 -1.96 -15.77 5.54
C GLY A 53 -1.54 -15.59 4.08
N GLY A 54 -0.45 -14.86 3.82
CA GLY A 54 0.02 -14.56 2.47
C GLY A 54 -0.79 -13.52 1.69
N LEU A 55 -1.81 -12.93 2.30
CA LEU A 55 -2.69 -11.93 1.68
C LEU A 55 -2.71 -10.62 2.48
N ALA A 56 -3.00 -9.52 1.80
CA ALA A 56 -3.33 -8.24 2.44
C ALA A 56 -4.57 -7.64 1.77
N GLU A 57 -5.54 -7.19 2.56
CA GLU A 57 -6.63 -6.36 2.06
C GLU A 57 -6.08 -4.99 1.67
N VAL A 58 -6.49 -4.49 0.50
CA VAL A 58 -6.14 -3.15 0.01
C VAL A 58 -7.36 -2.47 -0.62
N ARG A 59 -7.40 -1.14 -0.55
CA ARG A 59 -8.38 -0.31 -1.24
C ARG A 59 -7.71 0.80 -2.06
N ILE A 60 -8.35 1.12 -3.18
CA ILE A 60 -7.97 2.22 -4.08
C ILE A 60 -9.21 3.10 -4.27
N ARG A 61 -9.07 4.38 -3.95
CA ARG A 61 -10.12 5.41 -4.12
C ARG A 61 -10.19 5.88 -5.57
N ASP A 62 -11.37 6.33 -5.98
CA ASP A 62 -11.54 6.99 -7.27
C ASP A 62 -10.78 8.32 -7.27
N SER A 63 -10.01 8.56 -8.32
CA SER A 63 -9.28 9.82 -8.49
C SER A 63 -10.22 11.01 -8.79
N LYS A 64 -11.43 10.74 -9.29
CA LYS A 64 -12.47 11.73 -9.61
C LYS A 64 -13.50 11.88 -8.50
N ASN A 65 -13.64 10.88 -7.62
CA ASN A 65 -14.61 10.89 -6.52
C ASN A 65 -14.03 10.23 -5.25
N ILE A 66 -13.48 11.07 -4.36
CA ILE A 66 -12.79 10.62 -3.14
C ILE A 66 -13.70 9.88 -2.14
N ASP A 67 -15.02 9.99 -2.30
CA ASP A 67 -16.02 9.32 -1.47
C ASP A 67 -16.28 7.87 -1.90
N ARG A 68 -15.67 7.40 -3.01
CA ARG A 68 -15.86 6.05 -3.55
C ARG A 68 -14.53 5.32 -3.73
N TYR A 69 -14.55 4.00 -3.48
CA TYR A 69 -13.47 3.10 -3.88
C TYR A 69 -13.70 2.59 -5.30
N THR A 70 -12.65 2.60 -6.13
CA THR A 70 -12.67 1.99 -7.47
C THR A 70 -12.30 0.52 -7.42
N ASN A 71 -11.43 0.14 -6.49
CA ASN A 71 -10.97 -1.24 -6.33
C ASN A 71 -10.81 -1.56 -4.84
N TRP A 72 -11.24 -2.75 -4.45
CA TRP A 72 -10.99 -3.32 -3.14
C TRP A 72 -10.85 -4.83 -3.27
N GLY A 73 -9.99 -5.42 -2.46
CA GLY A 73 -9.73 -6.83 -2.52
C GLY A 73 -8.46 -7.24 -1.81
N TYR A 74 -8.10 -8.50 -1.99
CA TYR A 74 -6.89 -9.06 -1.42
C TYR A 74 -5.78 -9.11 -2.46
N ILE A 75 -4.58 -8.71 -2.07
CA ILE A 75 -3.37 -8.88 -2.87
C ILE A 75 -2.46 -9.96 -2.28
N ASP A 76 -1.72 -10.63 -3.15
CA ASP A 76 -0.59 -11.47 -2.75
C ASP A 76 0.67 -10.63 -2.45
N LYS A 77 1.75 -11.28 -2.01
CA LYS A 77 3.04 -10.62 -1.71
C LYS A 77 3.76 -10.02 -2.93
N THR A 78 3.27 -10.27 -4.14
CA THR A 78 3.74 -9.61 -5.37
C THR A 78 2.95 -8.34 -5.68
N GLY A 79 1.86 -8.08 -4.94
CA GLY A 79 0.98 -6.94 -5.14
C GLY A 79 -0.08 -7.15 -6.22
N LYS A 80 -0.34 -8.41 -6.62
CA LYS A 80 -1.40 -8.80 -7.56
C LYS A 80 -2.68 -9.10 -6.81
N PHE A 81 -3.82 -8.63 -7.33
CA PHE A 81 -5.13 -8.97 -6.77
C PHE A 81 -5.42 -10.46 -6.96
N VAL A 82 -5.77 -11.13 -5.87
CA VAL A 82 -6.21 -12.54 -5.82
C VAL A 82 -7.73 -12.63 -5.87
N CYS A 83 -8.41 -11.67 -5.26
CA CYS A 83 -9.86 -11.51 -5.34
C CYS A 83 -10.16 -10.02 -5.49
N ASN A 84 -10.77 -9.65 -6.62
CA ASN A 84 -11.31 -8.33 -6.85
C ASN A 84 -12.82 -8.38 -6.60
N LEU A 85 -13.34 -7.47 -5.79
CA LEU A 85 -14.74 -7.51 -5.36
C LEU A 85 -15.61 -6.47 -6.11
N PHE A 86 -15.22 -6.14 -7.35
CA PHE A 86 -15.95 -5.25 -8.28
C PHE A 86 -16.07 -5.80 -9.71
N ASP A 87 -15.91 -7.11 -9.94
CA ASP A 87 -16.21 -7.71 -11.26
C ASP A 87 -17.73 -7.81 -11.54
#